data_AF-A0A7X7XHT7-F1
#
_entry.id   AF-A0A7X7XHT7-F1
#
_cell.length_a   1.000
_cell.length_b   1.000
_cell.length_c   1.000
_cell.angle_alpha   90.00
_cell.angle_beta   90.00
_cell.angle_gamma   90.00
#
_symmetry.space_group_name_H-M   'P 1'
#
loop_
_entity.id
_entity.type
_entity.pdbx_description
1 polymer ?
#
loop_
_entity_poly.entity_id
_entity_poly.type
_entity_poly.pdbx_seq_one_letter_code
_entity_poly.pdbx_strand_id
1 'polypeptide(L)'
;MALRVCRWLGAVLLAWAGTAVGGAAVERPKIVNRVQQATRVMQHVVAIKESGIPTGLLDHCEGLVIIPRMTKAAFLVGGNYGRGVLVHHSPDGRWSNPCFIQLRGGDIGFQAGGQFVDLVLVINRRQGLEAILNNKFTLGVDAGLAVGPLGRYAEAGTDFHLRSEVLAYCLSKGLFAGVSLKGSALSLDEDANRSFYRRLYERGQIISDYQFLFDRMLPYPDEVKPLLRLLRGYTQERILLLPASEFKFKPRID
;
A
#
# COMPACT_ATOMS: atom_id res chain seq x y z
N MET A 1 58.57 -3.24 51.42
CA MET A 1 57.26 -2.69 51.84
C MET A 1 57.09 -1.39 51.06
N ALA A 2 56.60 -1.39 49.83
CA ALA A 2 55.18 -1.51 49.52
C ALA A 2 54.97 -2.08 48.09
N LEU A 3 54.40 -3.29 48.03
CA LEU A 3 53.57 -3.71 46.91
C LEU A 3 52.16 -3.17 47.18
N ARG A 4 51.55 -2.48 46.23
CA ARG A 4 50.11 -2.52 45.89
C ARG A 4 49.80 -1.38 44.92
N VAL A 5 48.79 -1.61 44.08
CA VAL A 5 48.19 -0.69 43.10
C VAL A 5 48.83 -0.72 41.71
N CYS A 6 48.64 -1.82 40.97
CA CYS A 6 48.56 -1.76 39.50
C CYS A 6 47.98 -3.08 38.95
N ARG A 7 46.70 -3.38 39.23
CA ARG A 7 46.03 -4.61 38.75
C ARG A 7 44.55 -4.43 38.40
N TRP A 8 44.16 -3.25 37.92
CA TRP A 8 42.75 -2.94 37.57
C TRP A 8 42.57 -2.15 36.26
N LEU A 9 43.41 -2.38 35.23
CA LEU A 9 43.26 -1.72 33.92
C LEU A 9 43.36 -2.68 32.71
N GLY A 10 43.15 -3.99 32.90
CA GLY A 10 43.45 -4.99 31.86
C GLY A 10 42.33 -5.97 31.48
N ALA A 11 41.05 -5.59 31.56
CA ALA A 11 39.96 -6.53 31.24
C ALA A 11 38.65 -5.90 30.72
N VAL A 12 38.69 -5.05 29.68
CA VAL A 12 37.46 -4.57 28.98
C VAL A 12 37.52 -4.73 27.45
N LEU A 13 38.58 -5.29 26.88
CA LEU A 13 38.69 -5.50 25.43
C LEU A 13 38.65 -6.99 25.09
N LEU A 14 37.46 -7.51 24.78
CA LEU A 14 37.16 -8.57 23.79
C LEU A 14 35.87 -9.33 24.17
N ALA A 15 34.73 -8.68 23.96
CA ALA A 15 33.47 -9.38 23.76
C ALA A 15 32.55 -8.55 22.84
N TRP A 16 33.09 -8.08 21.71
CA TRP A 16 32.24 -7.81 20.54
C TRP A 16 31.91 -9.16 19.91
N ALA A 17 31.03 -9.90 20.58
CA ALA A 17 30.32 -11.01 19.96
C ALA A 17 29.55 -10.42 18.78
N GLY A 18 29.99 -10.76 17.57
CA GLY A 18 29.25 -10.49 16.36
C GLY A 18 27.88 -11.14 16.46
N THR A 19 26.90 -10.37 16.90
CA THR A 19 25.50 -10.69 16.66
C THR A 19 25.31 -10.43 15.17
N ALA A 20 25.45 -11.51 14.39
CA ALA A 20 24.89 -11.52 13.05
C ALA A 20 23.42 -11.15 13.21
N VAL A 21 23.06 -9.93 12.80
CA VAL A 21 21.67 -9.53 12.62
C VAL A 21 21.15 -10.38 11.47
N GLY A 22 20.75 -11.60 11.79
CA GLY A 22 19.99 -12.44 10.88
C GLY A 22 18.70 -11.70 10.61
N GLY A 23 18.56 -11.16 9.40
CA GLY A 23 17.31 -10.57 8.93
C GLY A 23 16.20 -11.59 9.17
N ALA A 24 15.32 -11.31 10.12
CA ALA A 24 14.21 -12.19 10.43
C ALA A 24 13.35 -12.33 9.16
N ALA A 25 13.36 -13.52 8.56
CA ALA A 25 12.55 -13.80 7.39
C ALA A 25 11.09 -13.43 7.71
N VAL A 26 10.46 -12.64 6.84
CA VAL A 26 9.06 -12.24 7.06
C VAL A 26 8.19 -13.48 7.05
N GLU A 27 7.57 -13.77 8.19
CA GLU A 27 6.70 -14.93 8.35
C GLU A 27 5.48 -14.84 7.43
N ARG A 28 5.30 -15.84 6.55
CA ARG A 28 4.15 -15.95 5.63
C ARG A 28 2.80 -15.71 6.33
N PRO A 29 2.51 -16.22 7.54
CA PRO A 29 1.27 -15.91 8.26
C PRO A 29 0.98 -14.42 8.44
N LYS A 30 1.99 -13.60 8.74
CA LYS A 30 1.83 -12.14 8.90
C LYS A 30 1.47 -11.48 7.57
N ILE A 31 2.04 -11.97 6.47
CA ILE A 31 1.76 -11.48 5.11
C ILE A 31 0.33 -11.86 4.68
N VAL A 32 -0.08 -13.10 4.93
CA VAL A 32 -1.45 -13.57 4.70
C VAL A 32 -2.47 -12.74 5.51
N ASN A 33 -2.16 -12.48 6.78
CA ASN A 33 -3.02 -11.66 7.63
C ASN A 33 -3.20 -10.24 7.06
N ARG A 34 -2.16 -9.67 6.42
CA ARG A 34 -2.24 -8.37 5.75
C ARG A 34 -3.27 -8.35 4.62
N VAL A 35 -3.32 -9.39 3.80
CA VAL A 35 -4.34 -9.54 2.73
C VAL A 35 -5.74 -9.67 3.33
N GLN A 36 -5.87 -10.44 4.42
CA GLN A 36 -7.15 -10.59 5.13
C GLN A 36 -7.63 -9.28 5.75
N GLN A 37 -6.72 -8.50 6.35
CA GLN A 37 -7.03 -7.19 6.90
C GLN A 37 -7.42 -6.20 5.79
N ALA A 38 -6.70 -6.17 4.67
CA ALA A 38 -7.07 -5.36 3.51
C ALA A 38 -8.46 -5.73 2.97
N THR A 39 -8.80 -7.03 2.97
CA THR A 39 -10.15 -7.51 2.61
C THR A 39 -11.20 -6.92 3.56
N ARG A 40 -10.96 -6.94 4.87
CA ARG A 40 -11.88 -6.37 5.87
C ARG A 40 -12.06 -4.87 5.71
N VAL A 41 -10.97 -4.15 5.42
CA VAL A 41 -11.03 -2.70 5.13
C VAL A 41 -11.96 -2.45 3.95
N MET A 42 -11.79 -3.17 2.85
CA MET A 42 -12.67 -3.02 1.68
C MET A 42 -14.12 -3.44 1.97
N GLN A 43 -14.35 -4.45 2.81
CA GLN A 43 -15.71 -4.81 3.25
C GLN A 43 -16.37 -3.65 4.00
N HIS A 44 -15.63 -2.96 4.86
CA HIS A 44 -16.10 -1.74 5.52
C HIS A 44 -16.35 -0.60 4.54
N VAL A 45 -15.45 -0.35 3.58
CA VAL A 45 -15.67 0.67 2.52
C VAL A 45 -17.01 0.44 1.83
N VAL A 46 -17.25 -0.81 1.41
CA VAL A 46 -18.46 -1.18 0.68
C VAL A 46 -19.72 -1.06 1.55
N ALA A 47 -19.62 -1.31 2.85
CA ALA A 47 -20.75 -1.17 3.77
C ALA A 47 -21.17 0.30 4.00
N ILE A 48 -20.26 1.26 3.78
CA ILE A 48 -20.52 2.68 4.01
C ILE A 48 -21.13 3.30 2.75
N LYS A 49 -22.47 3.26 2.63
CA LYS A 49 -23.21 3.78 1.47
C LYS A 49 -23.02 5.27 1.16
N GLU A 50 -22.87 6.12 2.18
CA GLU A 50 -22.91 7.59 1.99
C GLU A 50 -21.54 8.27 1.92
N SER A 51 -20.47 7.62 2.40
CA SER A 51 -19.11 8.18 2.48
C SER A 51 -18.02 7.19 2.03
N GLY A 52 -18.43 6.12 1.35
CA GLY A 52 -17.53 5.18 0.70
C GLY A 52 -16.91 5.73 -0.59
N ILE A 53 -16.02 4.94 -1.20
CA ILE A 53 -15.41 5.28 -2.49
C ILE A 53 -16.48 5.11 -3.58
N PRO A 54 -16.71 6.07 -4.49
CA PRO A 54 -17.69 5.92 -5.57
C PRO A 54 -17.39 4.72 -6.48
N THR A 55 -18.43 4.00 -6.94
CA THR A 55 -18.31 2.88 -7.89
C THR A 55 -17.59 3.27 -9.16
N GLY A 56 -18.05 4.32 -9.83
CA GLY A 56 -17.43 4.80 -11.07
C GLY A 56 -15.96 5.21 -10.91
N LEU A 57 -15.54 5.57 -9.69
CA LEU A 57 -14.13 5.83 -9.42
C LEU A 57 -13.31 4.54 -9.37
N LEU A 58 -13.83 3.48 -8.73
CA LEU A 58 -13.17 2.17 -8.71
C LEU A 58 -13.17 1.49 -10.09
N ASP A 59 -14.19 1.72 -10.91
CA ASP A 59 -14.31 1.16 -12.26
C ASP A 59 -13.28 1.72 -13.25
N HIS A 60 -12.83 2.95 -13.03
CA HIS A 60 -11.90 3.66 -13.92
C HIS A 60 -10.53 3.91 -13.29
N CYS A 61 -10.30 3.40 -12.08
CA CYS A 61 -8.99 3.47 -11.45
C CYS A 61 -8.00 2.53 -12.15
N GLU A 62 -6.72 2.84 -12.01
CA GLU A 62 -5.58 2.01 -12.42
C GLU A 62 -5.20 1.04 -11.30
N GLY A 63 -5.55 1.34 -10.05
CA GLY A 63 -5.31 0.43 -8.95
C GLY A 63 -5.69 0.97 -7.59
N LEU A 64 -5.64 0.08 -6.60
CA LEU A 64 -5.93 0.38 -5.22
C LEU A 64 -4.77 0.01 -4.33
N VAL A 65 -4.38 0.96 -3.48
CA VAL A 65 -3.52 0.73 -2.33
C VAL A 65 -4.40 0.63 -1.10
N ILE A 66 -4.33 -0.49 -0.38
CA ILE A 66 -5.11 -0.73 0.83
C ILE A 66 -4.14 -0.99 1.98
N ILE A 67 -4.08 -0.05 2.92
CA ILE A 67 -3.19 -0.08 4.08
C ILE A 67 -4.07 -0.20 5.34
N PRO A 68 -4.32 -1.42 5.83
CA PRO A 68 -5.03 -1.62 7.08
C PRO A 68 -4.18 -1.16 8.27
N ARG A 69 -4.83 -0.56 9.27
CA ARG A 69 -4.22 -0.16 10.55
C ARG A 69 -2.88 0.54 10.40
N MET A 70 -2.80 1.51 9.50
CA MET A 70 -1.67 2.44 9.41
C MET A 70 -1.49 3.14 10.77
N THR A 71 -0.31 3.02 11.34
CA THR A 71 0.07 3.69 12.58
C THR A 71 0.44 5.13 12.27
N LYS A 72 -0.15 6.04 13.01
CA LYS A 72 0.31 7.42 13.13
C LYS A 72 0.78 7.64 14.55
N ALA A 73 2.01 8.09 14.73
CA ALA A 73 2.52 8.55 16.03
C ALA A 73 2.81 10.04 15.91
N ALA A 74 2.28 10.88 16.80
CA ALA A 74 2.56 12.31 16.76
C ALA A 74 2.78 12.91 18.16
N PHE A 75 3.88 13.67 18.29
CA PHE A 75 4.10 14.68 19.34
C PHE A 75 5.06 15.74 18.77
N LEU A 76 4.53 16.88 18.27
CA LEU A 76 5.23 17.96 17.53
C LEU A 76 5.86 17.54 16.19
N VAL A 77 6.56 16.40 16.16
CA VAL A 77 7.04 15.69 14.97
C VAL A 77 6.46 14.28 15.02
N GLY A 78 5.74 13.90 13.97
CA GLY A 78 5.09 12.59 13.89
C GLY A 78 5.61 11.74 12.74
N GLY A 79 5.24 10.46 12.78
CA GLY A 79 5.54 9.49 11.74
C GLY A 79 4.30 8.69 11.34
N ASN A 80 4.17 8.45 10.05
CA ASN A 80 3.22 7.53 9.45
C ASN A 80 3.96 6.22 9.11
N TYR A 81 3.40 5.10 9.54
CA TYR A 81 3.92 3.77 9.19
C TYR A 81 2.76 2.82 8.91
N GLY A 82 2.76 2.21 7.73
CA GLY A 82 1.76 1.21 7.38
C GLY A 82 2.31 0.18 6.42
N ARG A 83 1.70 -1.00 6.42
CA ARG A 83 1.92 -2.02 5.40
C ARG A 83 0.60 -2.43 4.81
N GLY A 84 0.57 -2.62 3.51
CA GLY A 84 -0.65 -2.89 2.79
C GLY A 84 -0.44 -3.76 1.57
N VAL A 85 -1.43 -3.68 0.69
CA VAL A 85 -1.40 -4.30 -0.63
C VAL A 85 -1.74 -3.27 -1.70
N LEU A 86 -1.11 -3.39 -2.86
CA LEU A 86 -1.48 -2.71 -4.11
C LEU A 86 -2.08 -3.77 -5.05
N VAL A 87 -3.26 -3.49 -5.60
CA VAL A 87 -3.88 -4.30 -6.66
C VAL A 87 -4.09 -3.43 -7.89
N HIS A 88 -3.69 -3.93 -9.05
CA HIS A 88 -3.86 -3.25 -10.33
C HIS A 88 -5.22 -3.61 -10.92
N HIS A 89 -5.93 -2.60 -11.40
CA HIS A 89 -7.17 -2.75 -12.13
C HIS A 89 -6.88 -2.63 -13.63
N SER A 90 -7.01 -3.75 -14.33
CA SER A 90 -6.72 -3.81 -15.74
C SER A 90 -7.87 -3.20 -16.55
N PRO A 91 -7.58 -2.60 -17.73
CA PRO A 91 -8.61 -2.05 -18.62
C PRO A 91 -9.69 -3.04 -19.07
N ASP A 92 -9.43 -4.35 -18.96
CA ASP A 92 -10.38 -5.43 -19.23
C ASP A 92 -11.32 -5.73 -18.04
N GLY A 93 -11.30 -4.89 -16.99
CA GLY A 93 -12.13 -5.01 -15.80
C GLY A 93 -11.64 -6.06 -14.79
N ARG A 94 -10.41 -6.56 -14.95
CA ARG A 94 -9.83 -7.59 -14.09
C ARG A 94 -8.92 -6.99 -13.02
N TRP A 95 -8.95 -7.60 -11.84
CA TRP A 95 -8.04 -7.27 -10.75
C TRP A 95 -6.86 -8.23 -10.70
N SER A 96 -5.65 -7.70 -10.53
CA SER A 96 -4.40 -8.47 -10.48
C SER A 96 -4.20 -9.22 -9.16
N ASN A 97 -3.16 -10.05 -9.10
CA ASN A 97 -2.61 -10.46 -7.80
C ASN A 97 -2.07 -9.23 -7.05
N PRO A 98 -2.13 -9.19 -5.70
CA PRO A 98 -1.63 -8.07 -4.94
C PRO A 98 -0.11 -8.01 -4.90
N CYS A 99 0.42 -6.80 -5.00
CA CYS A 99 1.74 -6.42 -4.51
C CYS A 99 1.68 -6.11 -3.02
N PHE A 100 2.65 -6.53 -2.24
CA PHE A 100 2.85 -6.01 -0.90
C PHE A 100 3.61 -4.69 -0.96
N ILE A 101 3.13 -3.72 -0.19
CA ILE A 101 3.69 -2.37 -0.14
C ILE A 101 3.81 -1.90 1.30
N GLN A 102 4.59 -0.85 1.49
CA GLN A 102 4.76 -0.15 2.76
C GLN A 102 4.71 1.36 2.56
N LEU A 103 4.18 2.05 3.56
CA LEU A 103 4.12 3.50 3.65
C LEU A 103 4.95 3.95 4.86
N ARG A 104 5.85 4.90 4.64
CA ARG A 104 6.69 5.52 5.67
C ARG A 104 6.78 7.01 5.43
N GLY A 105 6.47 7.84 6.42
CA GLY A 105 6.51 9.28 6.27
C GLY A 105 6.69 10.00 7.57
N GLY A 106 7.26 11.20 7.51
CA GLY A 106 7.13 12.18 8.59
C GLY A 106 5.85 12.97 8.39
N ASP A 107 5.18 13.33 9.47
CA ASP A 107 4.06 14.27 9.45
C ASP A 107 4.25 15.33 10.54
N ILE A 108 3.80 16.56 10.27
CA ILE A 108 3.81 17.64 11.26
C ILE A 108 2.38 17.79 11.78
N GLY A 109 2.16 17.48 13.05
CA GLY A 109 0.83 17.51 13.65
C GLY A 109 0.86 17.87 15.14
N PHE A 110 -0.14 18.66 15.56
CA PHE A 110 -0.35 19.10 16.94
C PHE A 110 -1.10 18.08 17.81
N GLN A 111 -1.48 16.92 17.26
CA GLN A 111 -2.13 15.87 18.04
C GLN A 111 -1.09 15.09 18.83
N ALA A 112 -1.27 15.02 20.16
CA ALA A 112 -0.51 14.13 21.02
C ALA A 112 -1.16 12.74 21.01
N GLY A 113 -0.42 11.71 20.58
CA GLY A 113 -0.83 10.31 20.72
C GLY A 113 -0.55 9.42 19.49
N GLY A 114 -0.76 8.12 19.70
CA GLY A 114 -0.74 7.11 18.66
C GLY A 114 -2.16 6.79 18.16
N GLN A 115 -2.35 6.75 16.85
CA GLN A 115 -3.64 6.44 16.21
C GLN A 115 -3.47 5.35 15.15
N PHE A 116 -4.53 4.59 14.91
CA PHE A 116 -4.60 3.63 13.81
C PHE A 116 -5.64 4.07 12.79
N VAL A 117 -5.25 4.05 11.52
CA VAL A 117 -6.09 4.48 10.41
C VAL A 117 -6.15 3.38 9.36
N ASP A 118 -7.35 3.06 8.88
CA ASP A 118 -7.49 2.29 7.65
C ASP A 118 -7.46 3.25 6.46
N LEU A 119 -6.46 3.10 5.60
CA LEU A 119 -6.20 3.99 4.46
C LEU A 119 -6.41 3.22 3.15
N VAL A 120 -7.21 3.80 2.26
CA VAL A 120 -7.34 3.35 0.88
C VAL A 120 -6.92 4.49 -0.04
N LEU A 121 -5.93 4.24 -0.92
CA LEU A 121 -5.59 5.16 -1.99
C LEU A 121 -6.10 4.60 -3.31
N VAL A 122 -6.84 5.42 -4.03
CA VAL A 122 -7.29 5.13 -5.39
C VAL A 122 -6.34 5.81 -6.36
N ILE A 123 -5.69 5.02 -7.20
CA ILE A 123 -4.78 5.50 -8.24
C ILE A 123 -5.59 5.67 -9.51
N ASN A 124 -5.78 6.92 -9.95
CA ASN A 124 -6.63 7.24 -11.11
C ASN A 124 -5.85 7.40 -12.41
N ARG A 125 -4.52 7.48 -12.32
CA ARG A 125 -3.64 7.75 -13.46
C ARG A 125 -2.50 6.74 -13.48
N ARG A 126 -2.22 6.26 -14.68
CA ARG A 126 -1.11 5.34 -14.95
C ARG A 126 0.23 5.86 -14.43
N GLN A 127 0.47 7.16 -14.54
CA GLN A 127 1.68 7.82 -14.03
C GLN A 127 1.85 7.60 -12.52
N GLY A 128 0.77 7.72 -11.74
CA GLY A 128 0.79 7.46 -10.30
C GLY A 128 1.12 5.99 -9.99
N LEU A 129 0.56 5.05 -10.76
CA LEU A 129 0.90 3.63 -10.62
C LEU A 129 2.38 3.37 -10.93
N GLU A 130 2.86 3.83 -12.08
CA GLU A 130 4.26 3.67 -12.51
C GLU A 130 5.24 4.28 -11.49
N ALA A 131 4.93 5.45 -10.94
CA ALA A 131 5.76 6.10 -9.94
C ALA A 131 5.86 5.28 -8.63
N ILE A 132 4.77 4.64 -8.21
CA ILE A 132 4.78 3.71 -7.06
C ILE A 132 5.66 2.49 -7.34
N LEU A 133 5.60 1.93 -8.55
CA LEU A 133 6.39 0.76 -8.94
C LEU A 133 7.88 1.06 -9.06
N ASN A 134 8.24 2.32 -9.34
CA ASN A 134 9.63 2.80 -9.39
C ASN A 134 10.21 3.13 -7.99
N ASN A 135 9.55 2.67 -6.91
CA ASN A 135 10.06 2.62 -5.54
C ASN A 135 10.38 3.97 -4.85
N LYS A 136 9.89 5.09 -5.39
CA LYS A 136 10.09 6.43 -4.82
C LYS A 136 8.87 7.31 -5.06
N PHE A 137 7.75 6.94 -4.46
CA PHE A 137 6.52 7.72 -4.58
C PHE A 137 6.17 8.43 -3.29
N THR A 138 6.40 9.73 -3.24
CA THR A 138 6.08 10.58 -2.09
C THR A 138 4.73 11.24 -2.31
N LEU A 139 3.77 10.88 -1.47
CA LEU A 139 2.41 11.42 -1.53
C LEU A 139 2.44 12.95 -1.38
N GLY A 140 1.83 13.67 -2.32
CA GLY A 140 1.74 15.13 -2.34
C GLY A 140 3.00 15.87 -2.82
N VAL A 141 4.09 15.16 -3.15
CA VAL A 141 5.30 15.72 -3.76
C VAL A 141 5.44 15.21 -5.19
N ASP A 142 5.48 13.90 -5.36
CA ASP A 142 5.68 13.26 -6.67
C ASP A 142 4.36 13.10 -7.45
N ALA A 143 3.23 13.28 -6.76
CA ALA A 143 1.89 13.21 -7.33
C ALA A 143 0.94 14.15 -6.63
N GLY A 144 -0.01 14.67 -7.40
CA GLY A 144 -1.19 15.33 -6.87
C GLY A 144 -1.98 14.36 -5.98
N LEU A 145 -1.93 14.60 -4.66
CA LEU A 145 -2.74 13.90 -3.67
C LEU A 145 -3.94 14.76 -3.34
N ALA A 146 -5.15 14.23 -3.54
CA ALA A 146 -6.36 14.82 -3.01
C ALA A 146 -7.02 13.88 -2.00
N VAL A 147 -7.67 14.44 -1.00
CA VAL A 147 -8.52 13.65 -0.09
C VAL A 147 -9.82 13.39 -0.83
N GLY A 148 -10.26 12.12 -0.86
CA GLY A 148 -11.52 11.75 -1.49
C GLY A 148 -12.71 12.47 -0.86
N PRO A 149 -13.74 12.83 -1.63
CA PRO A 149 -14.90 13.51 -1.09
C PRO A 149 -15.61 12.67 -0.01
N LEU A 150 -16.04 13.34 1.06
CA LEU A 150 -16.76 12.73 2.18
C LEU A 150 -18.25 13.07 2.06
N GLY A 151 -19.11 12.05 2.05
CA GLY A 151 -20.55 12.25 2.15
C GLY A 151 -21.24 12.63 0.84
N ARG A 152 -22.52 13.00 0.95
CA ARG A 152 -23.44 13.32 -0.14
C ARG A 152 -23.13 14.60 -0.93
N TYR A 153 -22.06 15.33 -0.59
CA TYR A 153 -21.68 16.63 -1.19
C TYR A 153 -20.43 16.55 -2.07
N ALA A 154 -20.04 15.34 -2.49
CA ALA A 154 -18.90 15.06 -3.36
C ALA A 154 -18.92 15.75 -4.73
N GLU A 155 -20.07 16.25 -5.17
CA GLU A 155 -20.28 16.80 -6.51
C GLU A 155 -19.76 18.23 -6.69
N ALA A 156 -19.39 18.94 -5.61
CA ALA A 156 -19.00 20.35 -5.69
C ALA A 156 -17.49 20.59 -5.96
N GLY A 157 -16.66 19.55 -6.02
CA GLY A 157 -15.19 19.64 -6.11
C GLY A 157 -14.55 18.89 -7.30
N THR A 158 -15.34 18.50 -8.30
CA THR A 158 -15.02 17.45 -9.28
C THR A 158 -13.72 17.69 -10.05
N ASP A 159 -13.38 18.93 -10.40
CA ASP A 159 -12.24 19.22 -11.27
C ASP A 159 -10.86 18.96 -10.63
N PHE A 160 -10.70 19.20 -9.33
CA PHE A 160 -9.42 18.95 -8.64
C PHE A 160 -9.20 17.45 -8.39
N HIS A 161 -10.26 16.71 -8.06
CA HIS A 161 -10.21 15.26 -7.84
C HIS A 161 -9.99 14.46 -9.14
N LEU A 162 -10.46 14.96 -10.29
CA LEU A 162 -10.21 14.35 -11.60
C LEU A 162 -8.78 14.57 -12.11
N ARG A 163 -8.09 15.60 -11.62
CA ARG A 163 -6.69 15.90 -11.96
C ARG A 163 -5.69 15.25 -11.01
N SER A 164 -6.06 14.93 -9.78
CA SER A 164 -5.17 14.21 -8.86
C SER A 164 -4.87 12.80 -9.38
N GLU A 165 -3.60 12.41 -9.34
CA GLU A 165 -3.17 11.05 -9.70
C GLU A 165 -3.61 10.04 -8.64
N VAL A 166 -3.71 10.47 -7.37
CA VAL A 166 -4.07 9.63 -6.23
C VAL A 166 -5.11 10.31 -5.34
N LEU A 167 -6.18 9.58 -5.02
CA LEU A 167 -7.21 9.97 -4.06
C LEU A 167 -7.10 9.17 -2.77
N ALA A 168 -7.01 9.83 -1.61
CA ALA A 168 -6.90 9.20 -0.31
C ALA A 168 -8.23 9.16 0.46
N TYR A 169 -8.62 7.98 0.92
CA TYR A 169 -9.79 7.74 1.77
C TYR A 169 -9.35 7.09 3.09
N CYS A 170 -9.58 7.76 4.22
CA CYS A 170 -9.37 7.24 5.57
C CYS A 170 -10.71 6.80 6.19
N LEU A 171 -10.82 5.57 6.68
CA LEU A 171 -12.13 5.03 7.11
C LEU A 171 -12.38 5.15 8.61
N SER A 172 -11.40 5.66 9.35
CA SER A 172 -11.52 5.91 10.79
C SER A 172 -12.35 7.17 11.05
N LYS A 173 -13.47 7.02 11.76
CA LYS A 173 -14.40 8.11 12.10
C LYS A 173 -13.64 9.29 12.72
N GLY A 174 -13.76 10.48 12.11
CA GLY A 174 -13.29 11.76 12.68
C GLY A 174 -11.80 12.07 12.51
N LEU A 175 -11.03 11.27 11.78
CA LEU A 175 -9.55 11.37 11.78
C LEU A 175 -8.95 12.24 10.66
N PHE A 176 -9.74 12.72 9.72
CA PHE A 176 -9.22 13.54 8.61
C PHE A 176 -8.80 14.95 9.05
N ALA A 177 -9.38 15.48 10.13
CA ALA A 177 -8.96 16.73 10.73
C ALA A 177 -7.65 16.54 11.50
N GLY A 178 -6.53 16.44 10.77
CA GLY A 178 -5.18 16.36 11.35
C GLY A 178 -4.31 15.21 10.84
N VAL A 179 -4.77 14.35 9.92
CA VAL A 179 -3.92 13.38 9.23
C VAL A 179 -3.37 14.02 7.95
N SER A 180 -2.07 14.30 7.94
CA SER A 180 -1.38 14.63 6.70
C SER A 180 -0.60 13.40 6.23
N LEU A 181 -0.96 12.96 5.03
CA LEU A 181 -0.26 11.90 4.31
C LEU A 181 0.88 12.48 3.46
N LYS A 182 0.94 13.81 3.33
CA LYS A 182 1.95 14.49 2.53
C LYS A 182 3.34 14.21 3.11
N GLY A 183 4.30 13.94 2.24
CA GLY A 183 5.65 13.57 2.65
C GLY A 183 5.81 12.12 3.10
N SER A 184 4.77 11.29 2.94
CA SER A 184 4.89 9.84 3.13
C SER A 184 5.30 9.16 1.84
N ALA A 185 6.38 8.38 1.90
CA ALA A 185 6.90 7.56 0.83
C ALA A 185 6.18 6.20 0.80
N LEU A 186 5.69 5.84 -0.38
CA LEU A 186 5.17 4.53 -0.72
C LEU A 186 6.23 3.74 -1.49
N SER A 187 6.48 2.50 -1.09
CA SER A 187 7.44 1.59 -1.73
C SER A 187 6.94 0.15 -1.69
N LEU A 188 7.51 -0.69 -2.55
CA LEU A 188 7.24 -2.13 -2.56
C LEU A 188 7.84 -2.76 -1.27
N ASP A 189 7.12 -3.70 -0.67
CA ASP A 189 7.62 -4.56 0.41
C ASP A 189 8.20 -5.82 -0.23
N GLU A 190 9.40 -5.67 -0.82
CA GLU A 190 10.13 -6.68 -1.58
C GLU A 190 10.29 -8.00 -0.82
N ASP A 191 10.59 -7.91 0.48
CA ASP A 191 10.71 -9.06 1.36
C ASP A 191 9.39 -9.83 1.50
N ALA A 192 8.27 -9.10 1.64
CA ALA A 192 6.94 -9.71 1.69
C ALA A 192 6.52 -10.29 0.34
N ASN A 193 6.81 -9.60 -0.77
CA ASN A 193 6.55 -10.08 -2.13
C ASN A 193 7.27 -11.41 -2.40
N ARG A 194 8.59 -11.44 -2.17
CA ARG A 194 9.42 -12.63 -2.35
C ARG A 194 9.00 -13.77 -1.43
N SER A 195 8.66 -13.47 -0.18
CA SER A 195 8.22 -14.49 0.79
C SER A 195 6.85 -15.07 0.47
N PHE A 196 5.92 -14.24 -0.01
CA PHE A 196 4.56 -14.68 -0.36
C PHE A 196 4.52 -15.46 -1.67
N TYR A 197 5.24 -14.99 -2.69
CA TYR A 197 5.29 -15.60 -4.01
C TYR A 197 6.50 -16.52 -4.22
N ARG A 198 7.19 -16.93 -3.15
CA ARG A 198 8.44 -17.71 -3.19
C ARG A 198 8.44 -18.84 -4.21
N ARG A 199 7.39 -19.66 -4.24
CA ARG A 199 7.27 -20.80 -5.17
C ARG A 199 7.33 -20.40 -6.65
N LEU A 200 6.86 -19.19 -6.99
CA LEU A 200 6.91 -18.64 -8.34
C LEU A 200 8.33 -18.15 -8.69
N TYR A 201 9.05 -17.55 -7.74
CA TYR A 201 10.47 -17.18 -7.91
C TYR A 201 11.36 -18.42 -8.07
N GLU A 202 11.17 -19.46 -7.26
CA GLU A 202 11.94 -20.71 -7.32
C GLU A 202 11.78 -21.44 -8.66
N ARG A 203 10.66 -21.23 -9.35
CA ARG A 203 10.39 -21.77 -10.69
C ARG A 203 10.88 -20.85 -11.81
N GLY A 204 11.55 -19.75 -11.50
CA GLY A 204 12.00 -18.76 -12.47
C GLY A 204 10.86 -18.01 -13.18
N GLN A 205 9.65 -18.00 -12.61
CA GLN A 205 8.47 -17.41 -13.27
C GLN A 205 8.37 -15.90 -13.05
N ILE A 206 9.00 -15.36 -12.00
CA ILE A 206 8.94 -13.94 -11.65
C ILE A 206 10.35 -13.34 -11.68
N ILE A 207 10.48 -12.23 -12.40
CA ILE A 207 11.74 -11.50 -12.60
C ILE A 207 11.75 -10.21 -11.77
N SER A 208 10.59 -9.63 -11.46
CA SER A 208 10.45 -8.40 -10.67
C SER A 208 9.32 -8.44 -9.65
N ASP A 209 9.47 -7.63 -8.59
CA ASP A 209 8.56 -7.54 -7.43
C ASP A 209 7.26 -6.79 -7.73
N TYR A 210 6.90 -6.59 -9.00
CA TYR A 210 5.60 -6.05 -9.40
C TYR A 210 5.00 -6.81 -10.59
N GLN A 211 5.68 -7.85 -11.08
CA GLN A 211 5.21 -8.63 -12.22
C GLN A 211 3.84 -9.29 -11.95
N PHE A 212 3.52 -9.61 -10.70
CA PHE A 212 2.20 -10.11 -10.30
C PHE A 212 1.04 -9.11 -10.51
N LEU A 213 1.32 -7.83 -10.71
CA LEU A 213 0.30 -6.84 -11.05
C LEU A 213 -0.14 -6.95 -12.51
N PHE A 214 0.71 -7.49 -13.38
CA PHE A 214 0.50 -7.48 -14.83
C PHE A 214 0.47 -8.87 -15.46
N ASP A 215 1.05 -9.88 -14.81
CA ASP A 215 1.04 -11.25 -15.30
C ASP A 215 -0.29 -11.94 -15.04
N ARG A 216 -1.06 -12.10 -16.12
CA ARG A 216 -2.39 -12.69 -16.12
C ARG A 216 -2.38 -14.21 -16.01
N MET A 217 -1.24 -14.85 -16.26
CA MET A 217 -1.11 -16.30 -16.23
C MET A 217 -0.79 -16.82 -14.83
N LEU A 218 -0.47 -15.92 -13.88
CA LEU A 218 -0.19 -16.32 -12.51
C LEU A 218 -1.48 -16.76 -11.80
N PRO A 219 -1.49 -17.98 -11.22
CA PRO A 219 -2.64 -18.44 -10.46
C PRO A 219 -2.83 -17.58 -9.20
N TYR A 220 -4.08 -17.23 -8.90
CA TYR A 220 -4.41 -16.51 -7.67
C TYR A 220 -4.23 -17.42 -6.45
N PRO A 221 -3.38 -17.04 -5.48
CA PRO A 221 -3.30 -17.75 -4.19
C PRO A 221 -4.66 -17.76 -3.49
N ASP A 222 -4.97 -18.85 -2.78
CA ASP A 222 -6.26 -19.02 -2.12
C ASP A 222 -6.57 -17.90 -1.12
N GLU A 223 -5.53 -17.39 -0.47
CA GLU A 223 -5.61 -16.32 0.52
C GLU A 223 -6.05 -14.97 -0.08
N VAL A 224 -5.87 -14.79 -1.39
CA VAL A 224 -6.15 -13.55 -2.14
C VAL A 224 -7.57 -13.56 -2.74
N LYS A 225 -8.12 -14.74 -3.01
CA LYS A 225 -9.43 -14.90 -3.68
C LYS A 225 -10.58 -14.12 -3.02
N PRO A 226 -10.69 -14.02 -1.68
CA PRO A 226 -11.74 -13.22 -1.03
C PRO A 226 -11.68 -11.74 -1.41
N LEU A 227 -10.50 -11.13 -1.38
CA LEU A 227 -10.30 -9.73 -1.78
C LEU A 227 -10.73 -9.51 -3.23
N LEU A 228 -10.27 -10.37 -4.14
CA LEU A 228 -10.58 -10.22 -5.57
C LEU A 228 -12.04 -10.50 -5.90
N ARG A 229 -12.71 -11.36 -5.13
CA ARG A 229 -14.16 -11.56 -5.28
C ARG A 229 -14.92 -10.30 -4.86
N LEU A 230 -14.50 -9.67 -3.76
CA LEU A 230 -15.09 -8.43 -3.29
C LEU A 230 -14.91 -7.29 -4.31
N LEU A 231 -13.69 -7.09 -4.80
CA LEU A 231 -13.39 -6.05 -5.79
C LEU A 231 -14.14 -6.27 -7.11
N ARG A 232 -14.18 -7.51 -7.61
CA ARG A 232 -14.97 -7.84 -8.82
C ARG A 232 -16.47 -7.63 -8.65
N GLY A 233 -17.02 -7.94 -7.47
CA GLY A 233 -18.42 -7.69 -7.19
C GLY A 233 -18.80 -6.21 -7.23
N TYR A 234 -17.82 -5.32 -7.07
CA TYR A 234 -18.01 -3.87 -7.09
C TYR A 234 -17.85 -3.26 -8.49
N THR A 235 -16.98 -3.85 -9.33
CA THR A 235 -16.64 -3.30 -10.66
C THR A 235 -17.52 -3.80 -11.82
N GLN A 236 -18.45 -4.74 -11.56
CA GLN A 236 -19.13 -5.51 -12.62
C GLN A 236 -20.49 -4.98 -13.11
N GLU A 237 -20.90 -3.74 -12.81
CA GLU A 237 -22.16 -3.23 -13.37
C GLU A 237 -22.14 -3.01 -14.90
N ARG A 238 -21.03 -3.26 -15.61
CA ARG A 238 -21.01 -3.11 -17.09
C ARG A 238 -20.09 -4.04 -17.90
N ILE A 239 -20.16 -5.36 -17.70
CA ILE A 239 -19.76 -6.31 -18.79
C ILE A 239 -20.87 -6.40 -19.85
N LEU A 240 -21.36 -5.27 -20.33
CA LEU A 240 -22.15 -5.16 -21.56
C LEU A 240 -21.94 -3.72 -22.02
N LEU A 241 -21.17 -3.50 -23.10
CA LEU A 241 -21.23 -2.38 -24.05
C LEU A 241 -19.89 -1.86 -24.60
N LEU A 242 -18.73 -2.45 -24.31
CA LEU A 242 -17.50 -2.09 -25.04
C LEU A 242 -16.84 -3.31 -25.70
N PRO A 243 -16.74 -3.36 -27.04
CA PRO A 243 -16.06 -4.45 -27.73
C PRO A 243 -14.55 -4.39 -27.47
N ALA A 244 -13.97 -5.56 -27.21
CA ALA A 244 -12.56 -5.79 -26.85
C ALA A 244 -11.53 -5.40 -27.93
N SER A 245 -11.93 -4.68 -28.99
CA SER A 245 -11.14 -4.44 -30.19
C SER A 245 -10.26 -3.18 -30.16
N GLU A 246 -10.38 -2.29 -29.15
CA GLU A 246 -9.65 -1.01 -29.17
C GLU A 246 -8.35 -0.94 -28.36
N PHE A 247 -7.99 -1.94 -27.55
CA PHE A 247 -6.87 -1.77 -26.61
C PHE A 247 -5.64 -2.62 -26.95
N LYS A 248 -4.78 -2.08 -27.82
CA LYS A 248 -3.40 -2.53 -28.01
C LYS A 248 -2.49 -1.92 -26.95
N PHE A 249 -2.09 -2.72 -25.98
CA PHE A 249 -0.97 -2.42 -25.08
C PHE A 249 0.33 -2.36 -25.89
N LYS A 250 0.99 -1.21 -25.92
CA LYS A 250 2.36 -1.06 -26.44
C LYS A 250 3.26 -0.68 -25.26
N PRO A 251 4.07 -1.62 -24.73
CA PRO A 251 5.07 -1.25 -23.72
C PRO A 251 6.06 -0.30 -24.40
N ARG A 252 6.30 0.86 -23.80
CA ARG A 252 7.44 1.70 -24.19
C ARG A 252 8.65 1.06 -23.55
N ILE A 253 9.45 0.41 -24.38
CA ILE A 253 10.81 0.01 -24.04
C ILE A 253 11.67 1.13 -24.61
N ASP A 254 12.16 1.99 -23.73
CA ASP A 254 13.29 2.86 -23.95
C ASP A 254 14.48 2.32 -23.14
#